data_AF-A0A7X7B5U8-F1
#
_entry.id   AF-A0A7X7B5U8-F1
#
_cell.length_a   1.000
_cell.length_b   1.000
_cell.length_c   1.000
_cell.angle_alpha   90.00
_cell.angle_beta   90.00
_cell.angle_gamma   90.00
#
_symmetry.space_group_name_H-M   'P 1'
#
loop_
_entity.id
_entity.type
_entity.pdbx_description
1 polymer ?
#
loop_
_entity_poly.entity_id
_entity_poly.type
_entity_poly.pdbx_seq_one_letter_code
_entity_poly.pdbx_strand_id
1 'polypeptide(L)'
;MNTLGELIKAKRESMKLSLREFADMCNVSHSYIKNLEDGNPRTGRNISPTLEYLERISPVLGMSVEDLLKQIGYIQKEKSEFYCPNLKIIRGDKSYEDICKEIEEKTGAKIEPSVYEAVEKGIDKNPSPLFIDVLAKFVNVDRSFFYRKNTPNLLEYAKKMFPYQQTGPRSESIPYLPDILEDILKFVSDPSNLEYLVLAKELSEKKIKAKLVRDVLFDE
;
A
#
# COMPACT_ATOMS: atom_id res chain seq x y z
N MET A 1 10.22 20.45 7.19
CA MET A 1 9.08 20.30 6.25
C MET A 1 9.02 21.58 5.47
N ASN A 2 9.05 21.49 4.15
CA ASN A 2 8.97 22.68 3.31
C ASN A 2 7.50 22.93 2.97
N THR A 3 7.09 24.19 2.91
CA THR A 3 5.77 24.53 2.37
C THR A 3 5.76 24.31 0.86
N LEU A 4 4.58 24.11 0.28
CA LEU A 4 4.46 24.00 -1.17
C LEU A 4 5.02 25.23 -1.89
N GLY A 5 4.79 26.43 -1.34
CA GLY A 5 5.31 27.69 -1.87
C GLY A 5 6.83 27.75 -1.92
N GLU A 6 7.51 27.28 -0.86
CA GLU A 6 8.97 27.21 -0.82
C GLU A 6 9.53 26.28 -1.90
N LEU A 7 8.89 25.11 -2.12
CA LEU A 7 9.32 24.15 -3.15
C LEU A 7 9.16 24.74 -4.57
N ILE A 8 8.02 25.40 -4.83
CA ILE A 8 7.73 26.05 -6.10
C ILE A 8 8.75 27.17 -6.36
N LYS A 9 8.95 28.06 -5.38
CA LYS A 9 9.88 29.18 -5.49
C LYS A 9 11.30 28.71 -5.74
N ALA A 10 11.78 27.74 -4.95
CA ALA A 10 13.12 27.18 -5.10
C ALA A 10 13.32 26.54 -6.48
N LYS A 11 12.35 25.76 -6.97
CA LYS A 11 12.43 25.15 -8.30
C LYS A 11 12.45 26.21 -9.39
N ARG A 12 11.52 27.17 -9.35
CA ARG A 12 11.42 28.25 -10.32
C ARG A 12 12.72 29.06 -10.40
N GLU A 13 13.26 29.46 -9.25
CA GLU A 13 14.52 30.22 -9.17
C GLU A 13 15.72 29.40 -9.65
N SER A 14 15.77 28.10 -9.36
CA SER A 14 16.83 27.21 -9.87
C SER A 14 16.82 27.08 -11.40
N MET A 15 15.64 27.15 -12.01
CA MET A 15 15.45 27.15 -13.46
C MET A 15 15.58 28.55 -14.08
N LYS A 16 15.80 29.59 -13.26
CA LYS A 16 15.83 31.01 -13.65
C LYS A 16 14.58 31.46 -14.42
N LEU A 17 13.42 30.88 -14.09
CA LEU A 17 12.16 31.22 -14.74
C LEU A 17 11.46 32.38 -14.03
N SER A 18 10.84 33.25 -14.83
CA SER A 18 9.82 34.15 -14.34
C SER A 18 8.61 33.35 -13.83
N LEU A 19 7.81 33.98 -12.99
CA LEU A 19 6.57 33.38 -12.50
C LEU A 19 5.55 33.10 -13.62
N ARG A 20 5.64 33.79 -14.78
CA ARG A 20 4.76 33.53 -15.94
C ARG A 20 5.20 32.25 -16.65
N GLU A 21 6.48 32.16 -16.99
CA GLU A 21 7.05 30.98 -17.66
C GLU A 21 6.83 29.71 -16.82
N PHE A 22 7.02 29.78 -15.50
CA PHE A 22 6.77 28.65 -14.62
C PHE A 22 5.28 28.26 -14.58
N ALA A 23 4.37 29.24 -14.55
CA ALA A 23 2.94 28.99 -14.55
C ALA A 23 2.46 28.35 -15.86
N ASP A 24 3.02 28.80 -16.99
CA ASP A 24 2.76 28.23 -18.30
C ASP A 24 3.21 26.77 -18.37
N MET A 25 4.40 26.44 -17.83
CA MET A 25 4.87 25.05 -17.72
C MET A 25 3.96 24.18 -16.85
N CYS A 26 3.44 24.73 -15.76
CA CYS A 26 2.50 24.03 -14.89
C CYS A 26 1.05 24.05 -15.42
N ASN A 27 0.74 24.72 -16.53
CA ASN A 27 -0.63 24.91 -17.01
C ASN A 27 -1.59 25.44 -15.91
N VAL A 28 -1.17 26.51 -15.24
CA VAL A 28 -1.92 27.23 -14.20
C VAL A 28 -1.77 28.74 -14.38
N SER A 29 -2.54 29.55 -13.65
CA SER A 29 -2.38 31.00 -13.75
C SER A 29 -1.14 31.49 -13.01
N HIS A 30 -0.46 32.49 -13.58
CA HIS A 30 0.67 33.16 -12.96
C HIS A 30 0.35 33.77 -11.58
N SER A 31 -0.87 34.32 -11.42
CA SER A 31 -1.34 34.83 -10.13
C SER A 31 -1.51 33.72 -9.09
N TYR A 32 -1.87 32.50 -9.52
CA TYR A 32 -1.97 31.35 -8.64
C TYR A 32 -0.58 30.89 -8.15
N ILE A 33 0.40 30.77 -9.04
CA ILE A 33 1.80 30.48 -8.65
C ILE A 33 2.32 31.51 -7.66
N LYS A 34 2.12 32.81 -7.95
CA LYS A 34 2.53 33.88 -7.03
C LYS A 34 1.91 33.71 -5.64
N ASN A 35 0.60 33.46 -5.58
CA ASN A 35 -0.08 33.30 -4.30
C ASN A 35 0.28 31.98 -3.58
N LEU A 36 0.77 30.97 -4.31
CA LEU A 36 1.34 29.76 -3.69
C LEU A 36 2.69 30.05 -3.03
N GLU A 37 3.54 30.85 -3.68
CA GLU A 37 4.85 31.25 -3.15
C GLU A 37 4.75 32.24 -1.98
N ASP A 38 3.89 33.26 -2.11
CA ASP A 38 3.80 34.39 -1.16
C ASP A 38 2.71 34.18 -0.09
N GLY A 39 1.82 33.20 -0.28
CA GLY A 39 0.61 33.02 0.52
C GLY A 39 -0.57 33.85 0.02
N ASN A 40 -1.76 33.60 0.59
CA ASN A 40 -2.99 34.29 0.23
C ASN A 40 -2.91 35.78 0.61
N PRO A 41 -3.03 36.72 -0.35
CA PRO A 41 -2.86 38.16 -0.07
C PRO A 41 -3.85 38.73 0.94
N ARG A 42 -5.03 38.12 1.10
CA ARG A 42 -6.07 38.59 2.03
C ARG A 42 -5.89 38.08 3.46
N THR A 43 -5.26 36.92 3.62
CA THR A 43 -5.21 36.22 4.92
C THR A 43 -3.78 35.98 5.41
N GLY A 44 -2.77 36.14 4.56
CA GLY A 44 -1.37 35.83 4.84
C GLY A 44 -1.09 34.33 5.02
N ARG A 45 -2.08 33.46 4.77
CA ARG A 45 -1.95 32.00 4.98
C ARG A 45 -1.56 31.30 3.69
N ASN A 46 -0.82 30.21 3.82
CA ASN A 46 -0.51 29.32 2.70
C ASN A 46 -1.79 28.84 2.01
N ILE A 47 -1.76 28.80 0.68
CA ILE A 47 -2.85 28.24 -0.13
C ILE A 47 -2.66 26.72 -0.19
N SER A 48 -3.74 25.99 0.05
CA SER A 48 -3.82 24.54 -0.17
C SER A 48 -4.46 24.28 -1.54
N PRO A 49 -3.71 23.84 -2.56
CA PRO A 49 -4.28 23.46 -3.85
C PRO A 49 -5.21 22.25 -3.77
N THR A 50 -5.97 22.04 -4.85
CA THR A 50 -6.63 20.75 -5.11
C THR A 50 -5.61 19.74 -5.65
N LEU A 51 -5.97 18.45 -5.61
CA LEU A 51 -5.13 17.39 -6.18
C LEU A 51 -4.81 17.62 -7.66
N GLU A 52 -5.79 18.08 -8.43
CA GLU A 52 -5.63 18.42 -9.85
C GLU A 52 -4.51 19.45 -10.09
N TYR A 53 -4.41 20.48 -9.25
CA TYR A 53 -3.32 21.45 -9.35
C TYR A 53 -1.97 20.86 -8.93
N LEU A 54 -1.95 19.96 -7.93
CA LEU A 54 -0.73 19.26 -7.54
C LEU A 54 -0.24 18.29 -8.63
N GLU A 55 -1.16 17.63 -9.34
CA GLU A 55 -0.88 16.78 -10.52
C GLU A 55 -0.22 17.57 -11.65
N ARG A 56 -0.60 18.82 -11.84
CA ARG A 56 0.03 19.68 -12.85
C ARG A 56 1.39 20.25 -12.41
N ILE A 57 1.55 20.56 -11.13
CA ILE A 57 2.77 21.18 -10.59
C ILE A 57 3.89 20.15 -10.35
N SER A 58 3.54 18.97 -9.83
CA SER A 58 4.54 17.95 -9.43
C SER A 58 5.51 17.50 -10.53
N PRO A 59 5.11 17.32 -11.81
CA PRO A 59 6.05 16.94 -12.87
C PRO A 59 7.07 18.04 -13.14
N VAL A 60 6.67 19.30 -13.06
CA VAL A 60 7.57 20.46 -13.22
C VAL A 60 8.56 20.55 -12.06
N LEU A 61 8.14 20.17 -10.84
CA LEU A 61 9.04 20.03 -9.69
C LEU A 61 10.02 18.84 -9.86
N GLY A 62 9.71 17.88 -10.73
CA GLY A 62 10.48 16.65 -10.94
C GLY A 62 10.16 15.59 -9.89
N MET A 63 8.92 15.54 -9.43
CA MET A 63 8.44 14.64 -8.38
C MET A 63 7.14 13.95 -8.81
N SER A 64 6.86 12.79 -8.23
CA SER A 64 5.50 12.26 -8.25
C SER A 64 4.58 13.11 -7.36
N VAL A 65 3.28 13.10 -7.64
CA VAL A 65 2.28 13.76 -6.78
C VAL A 65 2.34 13.21 -5.35
N GLU A 66 2.57 11.91 -5.21
CA GLU A 66 2.70 11.25 -3.91
C GLU A 66 3.92 11.77 -3.13
N ASP A 67 5.08 11.91 -3.79
CA ASP A 67 6.28 12.45 -3.15
C ASP A 67 6.11 13.93 -2.79
N LEU A 68 5.43 14.70 -3.64
CA LEU A 68 5.09 16.08 -3.34
C LEU A 68 4.25 16.16 -2.07
N LEU A 69 3.14 15.40 -2.01
CA LEU A 69 2.25 15.32 -0.85
C LEU A 69 2.98 14.88 0.43
N LYS A 70 3.96 13.97 0.32
CA LYS A 70 4.83 13.59 1.45
C LYS A 70 5.71 14.77 1.91
N GLN A 71 6.34 15.48 0.98
CA GLN A 71 7.22 16.60 1.32
C GLN A 71 6.48 17.77 1.97
N ILE A 72 5.27 18.07 1.49
CA ILE A 72 4.43 19.15 2.04
C ILE A 72 3.62 18.72 3.28
N GLY A 73 3.81 17.49 3.76
CA GLY A 73 3.24 16.99 5.02
C GLY A 73 1.78 16.54 4.97
N TYR A 74 1.20 16.39 3.78
CA TYR A 74 -0.17 15.87 3.61
C TYR A 74 -0.22 14.35 3.79
N ILE A 75 0.84 13.66 3.35
CA ILE A 75 1.01 12.23 3.56
C ILE A 75 2.17 12.05 4.54
N GLN A 76 1.88 11.48 5.70
CA GLN A 76 2.94 11.02 6.58
C GLN A 76 3.48 9.71 5.99
N LYS A 77 4.80 9.51 6.05
CA LYS A 77 5.40 8.20 5.80
C LYS A 77 4.91 7.30 6.94
N GLU A 78 3.74 6.69 6.79
CA GLU A 78 3.21 5.78 7.79
C GLU A 78 4.22 4.63 7.91
N LYS A 79 4.97 4.61 9.01
CA LYS A 79 5.36 3.32 9.56
C LYS A 79 4.02 2.70 9.92
N SER A 80 3.60 1.71 9.13
CA SER A 80 2.49 0.82 9.45
C SER A 80 2.85 0.10 10.75
N GLU A 81 2.66 0.78 11.90
CA GLU A 81 2.92 0.24 13.22
C GLU A 81 1.71 -0.57 13.67
N PHE A 82 1.97 -1.67 14.35
CA PHE A 82 0.91 -2.51 14.88
C PHE A 82 0.14 -1.75 15.98
N TYR A 83 -1.15 -1.54 15.75
CA TYR A 83 -2.03 -0.84 16.69
C TYR A 83 -2.52 -1.81 17.76
N CYS A 84 -1.70 -1.98 18.79
CA CYS A 84 -1.89 -2.87 19.95
C CYS A 84 -3.31 -2.84 20.55
N PRO A 85 -3.98 -1.68 20.74
CA PRO A 85 -5.32 -1.64 21.34
C PRO A 85 -6.41 -2.39 20.55
N ASN A 86 -6.16 -2.75 19.29
CA ASN A 86 -7.08 -3.62 18.54
C ASN A 86 -7.25 -4.99 19.21
N LEU A 87 -6.25 -5.51 19.94
CA LEU A 87 -6.38 -6.78 20.67
C LEU A 87 -7.46 -6.72 21.75
N LYS A 88 -7.66 -5.57 22.41
CA LYS A 88 -8.73 -5.40 23.38
C LYS A 88 -10.11 -5.47 22.71
N ILE A 89 -10.24 -4.95 21.49
CA ILE A 89 -11.48 -5.03 20.71
C ILE A 89 -11.81 -6.49 20.37
N ILE A 90 -10.79 -7.27 20.00
CA ILE A 90 -10.94 -8.69 19.66
C ILE A 90 -11.26 -9.53 20.89
N ARG A 91 -10.53 -9.30 21.99
CA ARG A 91 -10.71 -10.02 23.25
C ARG A 91 -12.04 -9.70 23.91
N GLY A 92 -12.51 -8.46 23.79
CA GLY A 92 -13.67 -7.98 24.53
C GLY A 92 -13.42 -8.07 26.03
N ASP A 93 -14.36 -8.67 26.76
CA ASP A 93 -14.28 -8.82 28.23
C ASP A 93 -13.72 -10.17 28.67
N LYS A 94 -13.31 -11.04 27.74
CA LYS A 94 -12.72 -12.35 28.04
C LYS A 94 -11.37 -12.22 28.76
N SER A 95 -11.02 -13.21 29.58
CA SER A 95 -9.65 -13.33 30.11
C SER A 95 -8.65 -13.61 28.97
N TYR A 96 -7.34 -13.48 29.25
CA TYR A 96 -6.32 -13.82 28.25
C TYR A 96 -6.29 -15.33 27.96
N GLU A 97 -6.59 -16.13 28.96
CA GLU A 97 -6.71 -17.58 28.88
C GLU A 97 -7.89 -17.97 27.97
N ASP A 98 -9.07 -17.37 28.19
CA ASP A 98 -10.28 -17.69 27.44
C ASP A 98 -10.15 -17.32 25.96
N ILE A 99 -9.59 -16.15 25.65
CA ILE A 99 -9.42 -15.73 24.25
C ILE A 99 -8.39 -16.59 23.53
N CYS A 100 -7.28 -16.96 24.19
CA CYS A 100 -6.25 -17.80 23.59
C CYS A 100 -6.77 -19.22 23.33
N LYS A 101 -7.60 -19.76 24.25
CA LYS A 101 -8.28 -21.04 24.05
C LYS A 101 -9.24 -20.99 22.86
N GLU A 102 -10.05 -19.93 22.73
CA GLU A 102 -10.97 -19.76 21.60
C GLU A 102 -10.22 -19.61 20.27
N ILE A 103 -9.07 -18.93 20.27
CA ILE A 103 -8.17 -18.82 19.11
C ILE A 103 -7.67 -20.20 18.71
N GLU A 104 -7.20 -21.00 19.66
CA GLU A 104 -6.71 -22.36 19.39
C GLU A 104 -7.82 -23.25 18.81
N GLU A 105 -9.00 -23.25 19.42
CA GLU A 105 -10.16 -24.01 18.96
C GLU A 105 -10.58 -23.67 17.51
N LYS A 106 -10.55 -22.38 17.14
CA LYS A 106 -10.98 -21.93 15.80
C LYS A 106 -9.89 -21.99 14.74
N THR A 107 -8.63 -21.83 15.12
CA THR A 107 -7.53 -21.67 14.16
C THR A 107 -6.59 -22.86 14.09
N GLY A 108 -6.54 -23.69 15.15
CA GLY A 108 -5.57 -24.74 15.37
C GLY A 108 -4.20 -24.23 15.84
N ALA A 109 -4.03 -22.92 16.03
CA ALA A 109 -2.77 -22.31 16.44
C ALA A 109 -2.81 -21.89 17.91
N LYS A 110 -1.77 -22.25 18.65
CA LYS A 110 -1.63 -21.89 20.06
C LYS A 110 -0.94 -20.54 20.21
N ILE A 111 -1.51 -19.68 21.05
CA ILE A 111 -0.90 -18.43 21.52
C ILE A 111 -0.82 -18.52 23.03
N GLU A 112 0.36 -18.24 23.60
CA GLU A 112 0.51 -18.17 25.05
C GLU A 112 -0.18 -16.89 25.59
N PRO A 113 -0.99 -16.97 26.67
CA PRO A 113 -1.71 -15.80 27.21
C PRO A 113 -0.82 -14.60 27.53
N SER A 114 0.39 -14.85 28.04
CA SER A 114 1.39 -13.80 28.33
C SER A 114 1.85 -13.05 27.08
N VAL A 115 1.90 -13.71 25.92
CA VAL A 115 2.25 -13.10 24.63
C VAL A 115 1.11 -12.20 24.17
N TYR A 116 -0.13 -12.68 24.24
CA TYR A 116 -1.30 -11.86 23.89
C TYR A 116 -1.38 -10.62 24.78
N GLU A 117 -1.20 -10.80 26.09
CA GLU A 117 -1.19 -9.70 27.06
C GLU A 117 -0.07 -8.69 26.79
N ALA A 118 1.16 -9.15 26.52
CA ALA A 118 2.29 -8.27 26.25
C ALA A 118 2.05 -7.40 25.00
N VAL A 119 1.48 -7.97 23.94
CA VAL A 119 1.13 -7.22 22.73
C VAL A 119 -0.01 -6.25 23.01
N GLU A 120 -1.10 -6.69 23.67
CA GLU A 120 -2.24 -5.81 23.96
C GLU A 120 -1.83 -4.59 24.81
N LYS A 121 -0.96 -4.80 25.80
CA LYS A 121 -0.42 -3.75 26.67
C LYS A 121 0.66 -2.88 25.99
N GLY A 122 1.04 -3.20 24.75
CA GLY A 122 2.05 -2.45 23.98
C GLY A 122 3.48 -2.62 24.48
N ILE A 123 3.75 -3.70 25.23
CA ILE A 123 5.11 -4.12 25.61
C ILE A 123 5.83 -4.65 24.38
N ASP A 124 5.14 -5.47 23.58
CA ASP A 124 5.58 -5.87 22.24
C ASP A 124 4.78 -5.13 21.18
N LYS A 125 5.44 -4.20 20.48
CA LYS A 125 4.85 -3.37 19.41
C LYS A 125 5.09 -3.93 18.02
N ASN A 126 5.84 -5.02 17.89
CA ASN A 126 6.19 -5.61 16.61
C ASN A 126 5.96 -7.13 16.63
N PRO A 127 4.70 -7.55 16.79
CA PRO A 127 4.37 -8.98 16.84
C PRO A 127 4.73 -9.68 15.53
N SER A 128 5.01 -10.97 15.63
CA SER A 128 5.42 -11.76 14.47
C SER A 128 4.33 -11.81 13.39
N PRO A 129 4.69 -11.89 12.09
CA PRO A 129 3.73 -12.05 11.01
C PRO A 129 2.74 -13.21 11.21
N LEU A 130 3.21 -14.31 11.82
CA LEU A 130 2.38 -15.48 12.14
C LEU A 130 1.33 -15.17 13.20
N PHE A 131 1.71 -14.44 14.26
CA PHE A 131 0.77 -14.01 15.29
C PHE A 131 -0.38 -13.19 14.69
N ILE A 132 -0.03 -12.25 13.80
CA ILE A 132 -1.01 -11.40 13.09
C ILE A 132 -1.92 -12.24 12.21
N ASP A 133 -1.37 -13.24 11.51
CA ASP A 133 -2.11 -14.12 10.63
C ASP A 133 -3.12 -15.00 11.40
N VAL A 134 -2.70 -15.54 12.55
CA VAL A 134 -3.57 -16.29 13.45
C VAL A 134 -4.73 -15.44 13.94
N LEU A 135 -4.47 -14.20 14.38
CA LEU A 135 -5.53 -13.29 14.81
C LEU A 135 -6.46 -12.90 13.66
N ALA A 136 -5.90 -12.57 12.50
CA ALA A 136 -6.65 -12.22 11.29
C ALA A 136 -7.60 -13.35 10.89
N LYS A 137 -7.11 -14.60 10.90
CA LYS A 137 -7.91 -15.82 10.68
C LYS A 137 -8.98 -16.00 11.76
N PHE A 138 -8.63 -15.85 13.03
CA PHE A 138 -9.56 -16.01 14.15
C PHE A 138 -10.77 -15.06 14.07
N VAL A 139 -10.52 -13.77 13.82
CA VAL A 139 -11.61 -12.78 13.70
C VAL A 139 -12.20 -12.66 12.30
N ASN A 140 -11.61 -13.32 11.31
CA ASN A 140 -11.96 -13.22 9.89
C ASN A 140 -11.87 -11.79 9.34
N VAL A 141 -10.71 -11.15 9.47
CA VAL A 141 -10.44 -9.83 8.87
C VAL A 141 -9.09 -9.81 8.15
N ASP A 142 -8.93 -8.88 7.20
CA ASP A 142 -7.64 -8.61 6.57
C ASP A 142 -6.59 -8.10 7.59
N ARG A 143 -5.32 -8.42 7.33
CA ARG A 143 -4.18 -8.05 8.20
C ARG A 143 -4.05 -6.54 8.40
N SER A 144 -4.50 -5.72 7.43
CA SER A 144 -4.52 -4.26 7.56
C SER A 144 -5.36 -3.76 8.73
N PHE A 145 -6.31 -4.56 9.25
CA PHE A 145 -7.05 -4.23 10.46
C PHE A 145 -6.10 -3.88 11.60
N PHE A 146 -4.98 -4.61 11.75
CA PHE A 146 -4.07 -4.44 12.88
C PHE A 146 -3.16 -3.21 12.79
N TYR A 147 -3.08 -2.55 11.64
CA TYR A 147 -2.15 -1.43 11.40
C TYR A 147 -2.83 -0.07 11.39
N ARG A 148 -4.07 0.00 11.89
CA ARG A 148 -4.84 1.23 12.03
C ARG A 148 -5.65 1.20 13.31
N LYS A 149 -6.09 2.37 13.76
CA LYS A 149 -7.03 2.50 14.87
C LYS A 149 -8.42 2.00 14.45
N ASN A 150 -8.99 1.06 15.19
CA ASN A 150 -10.37 0.59 14.96
C ASN A 150 -11.27 0.79 16.18
N THR A 151 -12.55 0.48 15.97
CA THR A 151 -13.61 0.41 16.97
C THR A 151 -14.35 -0.92 16.84
N PRO A 152 -15.17 -1.34 17.83
CA PRO A 152 -16.00 -2.53 17.70
C PRO A 152 -16.90 -2.53 16.46
N ASN A 153 -17.48 -1.37 16.10
CA ASN A 153 -18.30 -1.25 14.89
C ASN A 153 -17.47 -1.46 13.61
N LEU A 154 -16.23 -0.98 13.58
CA LEU A 154 -15.32 -1.20 12.45
C LEU A 154 -14.85 -2.66 12.35
N LEU A 155 -14.76 -3.39 13.47
CA LEU A 155 -14.51 -4.83 13.45
C LEU A 155 -15.65 -5.57 12.73
N GLU A 156 -16.91 -5.28 13.07
CA GLU A 156 -18.07 -5.89 12.41
C GLU A 156 -18.17 -5.54 10.92
N TYR A 157 -17.80 -4.31 10.55
CA TYR A 157 -17.69 -3.91 9.15
C TYR A 157 -16.56 -4.67 8.43
N ALA A 158 -15.37 -4.75 9.05
CA ALA A 158 -14.20 -5.42 8.47
C ALA A 158 -14.46 -6.91 8.22
N LYS A 159 -15.13 -7.60 9.14
CA LYS A 159 -15.53 -9.01 8.99
C LYS A 159 -16.35 -9.27 7.73
N LYS A 160 -17.21 -8.32 7.34
CA LYS A 160 -18.10 -8.44 6.18
C LYS A 160 -17.43 -8.07 4.87
N MET A 161 -16.64 -6.99 4.88
CA MET A 161 -16.09 -6.38 3.66
C MET A 161 -14.68 -6.86 3.32
N PHE A 162 -13.89 -7.22 4.32
CA PHE A 162 -12.49 -7.61 4.18
C PHE A 162 -12.22 -8.88 4.97
N PRO A 163 -12.89 -10.00 4.65
CA PRO A 163 -12.67 -11.26 5.33
C PRO A 163 -11.22 -11.73 5.16
N TYR A 164 -10.76 -12.58 6.07
CA TYR A 164 -9.44 -13.15 5.98
C TYR A 164 -9.34 -14.01 4.71
N GLN A 165 -8.44 -13.63 3.81
CA GLN A 165 -8.03 -14.45 2.68
C GLN A 165 -6.70 -15.07 3.06
N GLN A 166 -6.61 -16.40 3.02
CA GLN A 166 -5.31 -17.08 3.08
C GLN A 166 -4.44 -16.44 2.01
N THR A 167 -3.39 -15.74 2.44
CA THR A 167 -2.42 -15.23 1.48
C THR A 167 -1.72 -16.45 0.88
N GLY A 168 -2.19 -16.89 -0.29
CA GLY A 168 -1.25 -17.33 -1.31
C GLY A 168 -0.19 -16.23 -1.48
N PRO A 169 1.02 -16.55 -1.99
CA PRO A 169 2.06 -15.55 -2.19
C PRO A 169 1.41 -14.32 -2.81
N ARG A 170 1.49 -13.18 -2.11
CA ARG A 170 1.02 -11.90 -2.64
C ARG A 170 1.57 -11.85 -4.05
N SER A 171 0.69 -11.91 -5.05
CA SER A 171 0.99 -11.31 -6.34
C SER A 171 1.30 -9.87 -5.97
N GLU A 172 2.58 -9.57 -5.76
CA GLU A 172 3.08 -8.22 -5.99
C GLU A 172 2.51 -7.88 -7.34
N SER A 173 1.51 -6.99 -7.34
CA SER A 173 0.91 -6.50 -8.57
C SER A 173 2.06 -6.02 -9.43
N ILE A 174 2.41 -6.81 -10.44
CA ILE A 174 3.39 -6.42 -11.45
C ILE A 174 2.78 -5.16 -12.06
N PRO A 175 3.35 -3.97 -11.82
CA PRO A 175 2.77 -2.76 -12.32
C PRO A 175 2.85 -2.85 -13.84
N TYR A 176 1.68 -2.80 -14.50
CA TYR A 176 1.47 -2.83 -15.95
C TYR A 176 1.71 -4.18 -16.62
N LEU A 177 0.63 -4.94 -16.88
CA LEU A 177 0.43 -5.81 -18.06
C LEU A 177 -1.00 -6.45 -18.04
N PRO A 178 -2.11 -5.69 -18.02
CA PRO A 178 -3.45 -6.29 -17.93
C PRO A 178 -3.76 -7.24 -19.10
N ASP A 179 -3.41 -6.82 -20.33
CA ASP A 179 -3.83 -7.50 -21.56
C ASP A 179 -3.08 -8.83 -21.76
N ILE A 180 -1.76 -8.84 -21.55
CA ILE A 180 -0.95 -10.07 -21.63
C ILE A 180 -1.32 -11.05 -20.50
N LEU A 181 -1.67 -10.54 -19.32
CA LEU A 181 -2.06 -11.40 -18.21
C LEU A 181 -3.41 -12.08 -18.49
N GLU A 182 -4.36 -11.38 -19.10
CA GLU A 182 -5.66 -11.96 -19.45
C GLU A 182 -5.52 -13.08 -20.49
N ASP A 183 -4.71 -12.87 -21.51
CA ASP A 183 -4.46 -13.88 -22.56
C ASP A 183 -3.72 -15.10 -22.02
N ILE A 184 -2.71 -14.90 -21.16
CA ILE A 184 -2.00 -15.99 -20.50
C ILE A 184 -2.93 -16.74 -19.55
N LEU A 185 -3.79 -16.05 -18.80
CA LEU A 185 -4.76 -16.68 -17.89
C LEU A 185 -5.77 -17.53 -18.66
N LYS A 186 -6.25 -17.05 -19.82
CA LYS A 186 -7.10 -17.84 -20.72
C LYS A 186 -6.36 -19.09 -21.19
N PHE A 187 -5.11 -18.97 -21.61
CA PHE A 187 -4.29 -20.11 -22.06
C PHE A 187 -4.07 -21.15 -20.95
N VAL A 188 -3.69 -20.71 -19.74
CA VAL A 188 -3.43 -21.60 -18.59
C VAL A 188 -4.69 -22.29 -18.10
N SER A 189 -5.85 -21.64 -18.21
CA SER A 189 -7.12 -22.16 -17.71
C SER A 189 -7.81 -23.13 -18.69
N ASP A 190 -7.33 -23.23 -19.93
CA ASP A 190 -7.88 -24.12 -20.95
C ASP A 190 -7.27 -25.54 -20.82
N PRO A 191 -8.09 -26.57 -20.53
CA PRO A 191 -7.60 -27.95 -20.39
C PRO A 191 -6.88 -28.50 -21.64
N SER A 192 -7.17 -27.96 -22.83
CA SER A 192 -6.52 -28.39 -24.08
C SER A 192 -5.03 -28.01 -24.13
N ASN A 193 -4.59 -27.07 -23.30
CA ASN A 193 -3.20 -26.62 -23.24
C ASN A 193 -2.34 -27.40 -22.25
N LEU A 194 -2.89 -28.44 -21.58
CA LEU A 194 -2.21 -29.16 -20.52
C LEU A 194 -0.82 -29.68 -20.92
N GLU A 195 -0.68 -30.23 -22.14
CA GLU A 195 0.60 -30.77 -22.61
C GLU A 195 1.68 -29.67 -22.73
N TYR A 196 1.31 -28.47 -23.20
CA TYR A 196 2.23 -27.33 -23.28
C TYR A 196 2.63 -26.82 -21.89
N LEU A 197 1.70 -26.81 -20.93
CA LEU A 197 1.98 -26.41 -19.55
C LEU A 197 2.91 -27.40 -18.85
N VAL A 198 2.72 -28.71 -19.08
CA VAL A 198 3.60 -29.76 -18.57
C VAL A 198 5.01 -29.58 -19.13
N LEU A 199 5.16 -29.37 -20.44
CA LEU A 199 6.45 -29.10 -21.07
C LEU A 199 7.13 -27.86 -20.48
N ALA A 200 6.39 -26.75 -20.31
CA ALA A 200 6.92 -25.53 -19.71
C ALA A 200 7.44 -25.76 -18.28
N LYS A 201 6.73 -26.57 -17.48
CA LYS A 201 7.15 -26.98 -16.14
C LYS A 201 8.44 -27.81 -16.17
N GLU A 202 8.52 -28.80 -17.06
CA GLU A 202 9.72 -29.65 -17.19
C GLU A 202 10.96 -28.87 -17.60
N LEU A 203 10.82 -27.94 -18.56
CA LEU A 203 11.90 -27.04 -18.99
C LEU A 203 12.41 -26.18 -17.82
N SER A 204 11.48 -25.66 -17.01
CA SER A 204 11.79 -24.86 -15.82
C SER A 204 12.53 -25.68 -14.75
N GLU A 205 12.07 -26.89 -14.45
CA GLU A 205 12.71 -27.79 -13.47
C GLU A 205 14.14 -28.16 -13.88
N LYS A 206 14.38 -28.33 -15.19
CA LYS A 206 15.71 -28.58 -15.76
C LYS A 206 16.55 -27.30 -15.88
N LYS A 207 16.03 -26.13 -15.47
CA LYS A 207 16.68 -24.82 -15.56
C LYS A 207 17.10 -24.45 -16.98
N ILE A 208 16.37 -24.93 -17.98
CA ILE A 208 16.60 -24.58 -19.38
C ILE A 208 16.07 -23.16 -19.61
N LYS A 209 16.91 -22.29 -20.17
CA LYS A 209 16.53 -20.89 -20.39
C LYS A 209 15.49 -20.81 -21.51
N ALA A 210 14.38 -20.12 -21.26
CA ALA A 210 13.33 -19.89 -22.26
C ALA A 210 13.87 -19.27 -23.55
N LYS A 211 14.87 -18.38 -23.45
CA LYS A 211 15.55 -17.80 -24.61
C LYS A 211 16.19 -18.89 -25.50
N LEU A 212 16.90 -19.85 -24.92
CA LEU A 212 17.52 -20.94 -25.68
C LEU A 212 16.47 -21.77 -26.44
N VAL A 213 15.31 -22.01 -25.83
CA VAL A 213 14.21 -22.75 -26.47
C VAL A 213 13.63 -21.95 -27.63
N ARG A 214 13.49 -20.63 -27.47
CA ARG A 214 13.08 -19.72 -28.54
C ARG A 214 14.06 -19.79 -29.69
N ASP A 215 15.33 -19.47 -29.43
CA ASP A 215 16.40 -19.43 -30.42
C ASP A 215 16.57 -20.76 -31.21
N VAL A 216 16.16 -21.90 -30.65
CA VAL A 216 16.28 -23.23 -31.29
C VAL A 216 15.02 -23.65 -32.07
N LEU A 217 13.83 -23.31 -31.58
CA LEU A 217 12.55 -23.79 -32.13
C LEU A 217 11.83 -22.76 -32.98
N PHE A 218 12.10 -21.49 -32.74
CA PHE A 218 11.46 -20.36 -33.38
C PHE A 218 12.61 -19.46 -33.85
N ASP A 219 12.99 -19.56 -35.13
CA ASP A 219 14.03 -18.71 -35.73
C ASP A 219 13.64 -17.21 -35.60
N GLU A 220 13.96 -16.60 -34.46
CA GLU A 220 13.91 -15.16 -34.19
C GLU A 220 15.32 -14.60 -33.97
#